data_AF-A0A924K049-F1
#
_entry.id   AF-A0A924K049-F1
#
_cell.length_a   1.000
_cell.length_b   1.000
_cell.length_c   1.000
_cell.angle_alpha   90.00
_cell.angle_beta   90.00
_cell.angle_gamma   90.00
#
_symmetry.space_group_name_H-M   'P 1'
#
loop_
_entity.id
_entity.type
_entity.pdbx_description
1 polymer ?
#
loop_
_entity_poly.entity_id
_entity_poly.type
_entity_poly.pdbx_seq_one_letter_code
_entity_poly.pdbx_strand_id
1 'polypeptide(L)'
;MDTVVTETPAVTPPLPVALPAEVGFCAQRTARLLAVLQSEVDDKRLPGAVVLVARRGKVALFESLGEQNPATGAPMATDSIFRIYSMTKPIVSVAIMMLMEQGRVLLSDPVARHLPEFAAQQVAVPGGAGQPLTLRPSTRDATVQDLLRHTAGLSYEFMGSLPVHSAYAQARIGSRLRSNAEFSTALAALPLLADPGSVWEYSRATDVLGRLVEVLSGQTLGAFLQEKILSPLGMHETAFSVPAAQHGRIAEPFAHDPDGGVPMAMIDIRSEAAMASGGGGLASTAMDYARFLQFMLNRGELDGVRLLAPHTVDFMTADHLGDIPVNPVGAA
;
A
#
# COMPACT_ATOMS: atom_id res chain seq x y z
N MET A 1 -22.69 -12.29 -35.12
CA MET A 1 -23.16 -12.67 -33.76
C MET A 1 -21.91 -12.92 -32.97
N ASP A 2 -21.40 -11.88 -32.34
CA ASP A 2 -20.18 -11.99 -31.55
C ASP A 2 -20.52 -12.75 -30.28
N THR A 3 -19.94 -13.93 -30.15
CA THR A 3 -19.98 -14.74 -28.94
C THR A 3 -19.26 -13.95 -27.86
N VAL A 4 -20.04 -13.32 -26.98
CA VAL A 4 -19.53 -12.81 -25.70
C VAL A 4 -19.08 -14.04 -24.91
N VAL A 5 -17.79 -14.35 -25.01
CA VAL A 5 -17.15 -15.28 -24.10
C VAL A 5 -17.17 -14.59 -22.75
N THR A 6 -18.13 -14.96 -21.91
CA THR A 6 -18.09 -14.64 -20.49
C THR A 6 -16.92 -15.43 -19.90
N GLU A 7 -15.72 -14.85 -19.93
CA GLU A 7 -14.59 -15.40 -19.19
C GLU A 7 -15.04 -15.57 -17.74
N THR A 8 -14.95 -16.80 -17.24
CA THR A 8 -15.15 -17.05 -15.81
C THR A 8 -14.05 -16.29 -15.08
N PRO A 9 -14.36 -15.48 -14.05
CA PRO A 9 -13.34 -14.74 -13.33
C PRO A 9 -12.24 -15.71 -12.87
N ALA A 10 -10.98 -15.39 -13.17
CA ALA A 10 -9.86 -16.21 -12.71
C ALA A 10 -9.88 -16.25 -11.18
N VAL A 11 -9.89 -17.47 -10.61
CA VAL A 11 -9.89 -17.67 -9.16
C VAL A 11 -8.44 -17.71 -8.68
N THR A 12 -8.14 -16.97 -7.61
CA THR A 12 -6.82 -16.96 -6.98
C THR A 12 -6.38 -18.37 -6.58
N PRO A 13 -5.24 -18.87 -7.08
CA PRO A 13 -4.79 -20.21 -6.75
C PRO A 13 -4.40 -20.28 -5.26
N PRO A 14 -4.90 -21.26 -4.49
CA PRO A 14 -4.55 -21.37 -3.08
C PRO A 14 -3.08 -21.74 -2.90
N LEU A 15 -2.48 -21.32 -1.79
CA LEU A 15 -1.20 -21.86 -1.34
C LEU A 15 -1.39 -23.30 -0.80
N PRO A 16 -0.37 -24.17 -0.86
CA PRO A 16 -0.44 -25.50 -0.25
C PRO A 16 -0.82 -25.45 1.22
N VAL A 17 -1.56 -26.44 1.72
CA VAL A 17 -1.99 -26.52 3.13
C VAL A 17 -1.19 -27.56 3.91
N ALA A 18 -1.06 -27.38 5.21
CA ALA A 18 -0.45 -28.34 6.14
C ALA A 18 -1.04 -28.21 7.53
N LEU A 19 -0.93 -29.27 8.32
CA LEU A 19 -1.24 -29.17 9.74
C LEU A 19 -0.21 -28.26 10.44
N PRO A 20 -0.60 -27.50 11.49
CA PRO A 20 0.34 -26.64 12.21
C PRO A 20 1.63 -27.36 12.63
N ALA A 21 1.53 -28.59 13.12
CA ALA A 21 2.68 -29.38 13.57
C ALA A 21 3.68 -29.71 12.44
N GLU A 22 3.21 -29.91 11.21
CA GLU A 22 4.06 -30.27 10.05
C GLU A 22 4.96 -29.11 9.62
N VAL A 23 4.50 -27.88 9.82
CA VAL A 23 5.29 -26.67 9.57
C VAL A 23 5.95 -26.14 10.84
N GLY A 24 5.94 -26.91 11.93
CA GLY A 24 6.63 -26.61 13.19
C GLY A 24 5.95 -25.54 14.05
N PHE A 25 4.64 -25.42 13.96
CA PHE A 25 3.82 -24.68 14.92
C PHE A 25 3.21 -25.62 15.97
N CYS A 26 2.92 -25.08 17.15
CA CYS A 26 2.16 -25.79 18.17
C CYS A 26 0.66 -25.64 17.88
N ALA A 27 -0.04 -26.76 17.64
CA ALA A 27 -1.45 -26.77 17.29
C ALA A 27 -2.33 -26.03 18.31
N GLN A 28 -2.10 -26.23 19.62
CA GLN A 28 -2.85 -25.51 20.65
C GLN A 28 -2.61 -24.00 20.58
N ARG A 29 -1.36 -23.56 20.33
CA ARG A 29 -1.04 -22.12 20.24
C ARG A 29 -1.64 -21.48 18.99
N THR A 30 -1.66 -22.19 17.87
CA THR A 30 -2.31 -21.73 16.63
C THR A 30 -3.81 -21.59 16.84
N ALA A 31 -4.47 -22.57 17.48
CA ALA A 31 -5.90 -22.48 17.78
C ALA A 31 -6.25 -21.32 18.73
N ARG A 32 -5.36 -20.98 19.69
CA ARG A 32 -5.57 -19.83 20.59
C ARG A 32 -5.68 -18.49 19.86
N LEU A 33 -5.12 -18.35 18.66
CA LEU A 33 -5.25 -17.12 17.87
C LEU A 33 -6.72 -16.82 17.53
N LEU A 34 -7.49 -17.86 17.21
CA LEU A 34 -8.92 -17.71 16.91
C LEU A 34 -9.70 -17.27 18.14
N ALA A 35 -9.38 -17.81 19.31
CA ALA A 35 -10.03 -17.42 20.56
C ALA A 35 -9.77 -15.94 20.92
N VAL A 36 -8.54 -15.44 20.69
CA VAL A 36 -8.21 -14.03 20.90
C VAL A 36 -8.94 -13.14 19.90
N LEU A 37 -8.95 -13.48 18.61
CA LEU A 37 -9.68 -12.70 17.61
C LEU A 37 -11.19 -12.73 17.87
N GLN A 38 -11.73 -13.86 18.33
CA GLN A 38 -13.13 -13.96 18.71
C GLN A 38 -13.46 -13.06 19.90
N SER A 39 -12.59 -12.97 20.92
CA SER A 39 -12.85 -12.05 22.04
C SER A 39 -12.86 -10.59 21.59
N GLU A 40 -11.98 -10.19 20.67
CA GLU A 40 -12.00 -8.84 20.10
C GLU A 40 -13.29 -8.56 19.30
N VAL A 41 -13.84 -9.57 18.61
CA VAL A 41 -15.16 -9.46 17.95
C VAL A 41 -16.28 -9.33 18.98
N ASP A 42 -16.28 -10.18 20.02
CA ASP A 42 -17.28 -10.19 21.09
C ASP A 42 -17.28 -8.85 21.85
N ASP A 43 -16.10 -8.28 22.09
CA ASP A 43 -15.88 -6.98 22.72
C ASP A 43 -16.13 -5.80 21.77
N LYS A 44 -16.53 -6.05 20.51
CA LYS A 44 -16.81 -5.05 19.47
C LYS A 44 -15.63 -4.12 19.19
N ARG A 45 -14.40 -4.64 19.34
CA ARG A 45 -13.15 -3.98 18.96
C ARG A 45 -12.92 -4.01 17.45
N LEU A 46 -13.45 -5.04 16.79
CA LEU A 46 -13.48 -5.16 15.33
C LEU A 46 -14.76 -5.92 14.89
N PRO A 47 -15.33 -5.65 13.70
CA PRO A 47 -16.54 -6.35 13.25
C PRO A 47 -16.30 -7.85 13.00
N GLY A 48 -15.19 -8.15 12.35
CA GLY A 48 -14.78 -9.51 11.98
C GLY A 48 -13.36 -9.49 11.42
N ALA A 49 -12.80 -10.68 11.23
CA ALA A 49 -11.43 -10.85 10.76
C ALA A 49 -11.30 -12.08 9.85
N VAL A 50 -10.32 -12.00 8.96
CA VAL A 50 -9.76 -13.16 8.25
C VAL A 50 -8.31 -13.29 8.68
N VAL A 51 -7.90 -14.48 9.09
CA VAL A 51 -6.53 -14.77 9.52
C VAL A 51 -5.92 -15.87 8.68
N LEU A 52 -4.75 -15.61 8.13
CA LEU A 52 -3.95 -16.60 7.39
C LEU A 52 -2.55 -16.67 7.98
N VAL A 53 -2.11 -17.85 8.37
CA VAL A 53 -0.75 -18.12 8.86
C VAL A 53 -0.10 -19.18 8.00
N ALA A 54 1.03 -18.84 7.38
CA ALA A 54 1.79 -19.75 6.55
C ALA A 54 3.24 -19.88 7.02
N ARG A 55 3.84 -21.05 6.84
CA ARG A 55 5.26 -21.31 7.10
C ARG A 55 5.77 -22.39 6.16
N ARG A 56 6.99 -22.23 5.66
CA ARG A 56 7.62 -23.16 4.70
C ARG A 56 6.77 -23.39 3.45
N GLY A 57 6.17 -22.33 2.91
CA GLY A 57 5.34 -22.42 1.71
C GLY A 57 3.97 -23.08 1.93
N LYS A 58 3.56 -23.35 3.17
CA LYS A 58 2.28 -24.00 3.47
C LYS A 58 1.46 -23.23 4.48
N VAL A 59 0.17 -23.11 4.22
CA VAL A 59 -0.85 -22.51 5.09
C VAL A 59 -1.19 -23.48 6.20
N ALA A 60 -1.04 -23.03 7.45
CA ALA A 60 -1.31 -23.78 8.67
C ALA A 60 -2.58 -23.33 9.40
N LEU A 61 -3.08 -22.13 9.07
CA LEU A 61 -4.34 -21.59 9.57
C LEU A 61 -4.89 -20.68 8.48
N PHE A 62 -6.16 -20.83 8.13
CA PHE A 62 -6.88 -19.89 7.27
C PHE A 62 -8.36 -19.89 7.62
N GLU A 63 -8.77 -18.93 8.42
CA GLU A 63 -10.10 -18.91 9.05
C GLU A 63 -10.69 -17.50 9.01
N SER A 64 -12.02 -17.41 9.10
CA SER A 64 -12.77 -16.17 9.25
C SER A 64 -13.64 -16.18 10.51
N LEU A 65 -13.84 -15.00 11.09
CA LEU A 65 -14.59 -14.79 12.34
C LEU A 65 -15.40 -13.49 12.25
N GLY A 66 -16.53 -13.42 12.95
CA GLY A 66 -17.35 -12.22 13.04
C GLY A 66 -18.07 -11.83 11.75
N GLU A 67 -18.27 -10.53 11.56
CA GLU A 67 -19.10 -9.96 10.51
C GLU A 67 -18.25 -9.26 9.43
N GLN A 68 -18.53 -9.57 8.17
CA GLN A 68 -18.01 -8.84 7.00
C GLN A 68 -18.58 -7.43 6.95
N ASN A 69 -19.86 -7.28 7.29
CA ASN A 69 -20.55 -6.00 7.28
C ASN A 69 -21.45 -5.88 8.52
N PRO A 70 -21.04 -5.07 9.52
CA PRO A 70 -21.80 -4.94 10.75
C PRO A 70 -23.11 -4.16 10.61
N ALA A 71 -23.31 -3.44 9.51
CA ALA A 71 -24.58 -2.78 9.24
C ALA A 71 -25.68 -3.76 8.79
N THR A 72 -25.28 -4.90 8.21
CA THR A 72 -26.21 -5.92 7.70
C THR A 72 -26.14 -7.24 8.48
N GLY A 73 -25.14 -7.42 9.35
CA GLY A 73 -24.85 -8.69 10.03
C GLY A 73 -24.34 -9.77 9.08
N ALA A 74 -23.82 -9.40 7.90
CA ALA A 74 -23.30 -10.39 6.95
C ALA A 74 -22.06 -11.07 7.54
N PRO A 75 -21.98 -12.42 7.54
CA PRO A 75 -20.86 -13.14 8.13
C PRO A 75 -19.56 -12.92 7.34
N MET A 76 -18.43 -12.86 8.05
CA MET A 76 -17.10 -12.78 7.44
C MET A 76 -16.75 -14.08 6.72
N ALA A 77 -16.36 -13.98 5.45
CA ALA A 77 -15.81 -15.10 4.68
C ALA A 77 -14.29 -14.93 4.46
N THR A 78 -13.57 -16.04 4.26
CA THR A 78 -12.12 -16.03 4.02
C THR A 78 -11.72 -15.38 2.69
N ASP A 79 -12.68 -15.26 1.77
CA ASP A 79 -12.55 -14.60 0.49
C ASP A 79 -13.11 -13.16 0.50
N SER A 80 -13.37 -12.59 1.68
CA SER A 80 -13.75 -11.18 1.81
C SER A 80 -12.66 -10.26 1.22
N ILE A 81 -13.08 -9.19 0.57
CA ILE A 81 -12.22 -8.19 -0.07
C ILE A 81 -12.03 -7.01 0.89
N PHE A 82 -10.78 -6.68 1.16
CA PHE A 82 -10.39 -5.63 2.08
C PHE A 82 -9.74 -4.47 1.33
N ARG A 83 -9.97 -3.25 1.79
CA ARG A 83 -9.14 -2.10 1.46
C ARG A 83 -7.81 -2.30 2.16
N ILE A 84 -6.74 -2.56 1.40
CA ILE A 84 -5.44 -2.88 1.99
C ILE A 84 -4.59 -1.63 2.26
N TYR A 85 -5.02 -0.46 1.76
CA TYR A 85 -4.37 0.82 1.98
C TYR A 85 -2.85 0.72 1.79
N SER A 86 -2.07 1.03 2.83
CA SER A 86 -0.61 1.13 2.80
C SER A 86 0.10 -0.18 2.43
N MET A 87 -0.58 -1.32 2.51
CA MET A 87 -0.11 -2.59 1.95
C MET A 87 -0.04 -2.58 0.41
N THR A 88 -0.52 -1.53 -0.26
CA THR A 88 -0.25 -1.24 -1.67
C THR A 88 1.23 -0.91 -1.90
N LYS A 89 1.89 -0.28 -0.93
CA LYS A 89 3.25 0.28 -1.09
C LYS A 89 4.31 -0.77 -1.44
N PRO A 90 4.35 -1.96 -0.79
CA PRO A 90 5.29 -3.00 -1.19
C PRO A 90 5.12 -3.47 -2.64
N ILE A 91 3.88 -3.55 -3.15
CA ILE A 91 3.59 -3.97 -4.52
C ILE A 91 4.12 -2.93 -5.53
N VAL A 92 3.90 -1.64 -5.26
CA VAL A 92 4.45 -0.55 -6.09
C VAL A 92 5.98 -0.48 -5.98
N SER A 93 6.54 -0.80 -4.82
CA SER A 93 8.00 -0.88 -4.65
C SER A 93 8.61 -2.01 -5.49
N VAL A 94 7.96 -3.18 -5.56
CA VAL A 94 8.36 -4.26 -6.48
C VAL A 94 8.34 -3.77 -7.94
N ALA A 95 7.31 -3.02 -8.36
CA ALA A 95 7.27 -2.46 -9.71
C ALA A 95 8.48 -1.57 -10.03
N ILE A 96 8.89 -0.71 -9.09
CA ILE A 96 10.07 0.14 -9.24
C ILE A 96 11.35 -0.71 -9.32
N MET A 97 11.48 -1.73 -8.48
CA MET A 97 12.65 -2.61 -8.48
C MET A 97 12.73 -3.45 -9.77
N MET A 98 11.60 -3.86 -10.34
CA MET A 98 11.56 -4.50 -11.67
C MET A 98 12.07 -3.56 -12.76
N LEU A 99 11.63 -2.30 -12.74
CA LEU A 99 12.10 -1.28 -13.69
C LEU A 99 13.59 -0.98 -13.51
N MET A 100 14.11 -1.03 -12.27
CA MET A 100 15.53 -0.90 -11.96
C MET A 100 16.34 -2.07 -12.54
N GLU A 101 15.92 -3.32 -12.34
CA GLU A 101 16.58 -4.50 -12.93
C GLU A 101 16.61 -4.47 -14.46
N GLN A 102 15.59 -3.86 -15.07
CA GLN A 102 15.51 -3.63 -16.51
C GLN A 102 16.38 -2.45 -16.99
N GLY A 103 17.10 -1.79 -16.10
CA GLY A 103 17.96 -0.65 -16.42
C GLY A 103 17.21 0.63 -16.79
N ARG A 104 15.93 0.75 -16.43
CA ARG A 104 15.08 1.90 -16.80
C ARG A 104 15.16 3.06 -15.82
N VAL A 105 15.60 2.79 -14.60
CA VAL A 105 15.76 3.78 -13.53
C VAL A 105 16.89 3.34 -12.60
N LEU A 106 17.65 4.30 -12.08
CA LEU A 106 18.59 4.07 -10.98
C LEU A 106 17.98 4.59 -9.68
N LEU A 107 18.21 3.89 -8.56
CA LEU A 107 17.70 4.37 -7.27
C LEU A 107 18.32 5.72 -6.85
N SER A 108 19.53 6.00 -7.33
CA SER A 108 20.23 7.28 -7.14
C SER A 108 19.78 8.38 -8.10
N ASP A 109 18.92 8.08 -9.09
CA ASP A 109 18.41 9.13 -9.98
C ASP A 109 17.63 10.17 -9.16
N PRO A 110 17.85 11.48 -9.40
CA PRO A 110 16.95 12.51 -8.93
C PRO A 110 15.54 12.25 -9.48
N VAL A 111 14.50 12.40 -8.66
CA VAL A 111 13.11 12.24 -9.10
C VAL A 111 12.79 13.18 -10.26
N ALA A 112 13.32 14.41 -10.20
CA ALA A 112 13.16 15.44 -11.23
C ALA A 112 13.67 15.04 -12.63
N ARG A 113 14.54 14.02 -12.73
CA ARG A 113 14.97 13.47 -14.01
C ARG A 113 13.81 12.87 -14.80
N HIS A 114 12.86 12.26 -14.09
CA HIS A 114 11.74 11.52 -14.67
C HIS A 114 10.42 12.27 -14.49
N LEU A 115 10.31 13.09 -13.44
CA LEU A 115 9.17 13.95 -13.12
C LEU A 115 9.65 15.39 -12.93
N PRO A 116 9.86 16.16 -14.02
CA PRO A 116 10.44 17.50 -13.96
C PRO A 116 9.71 18.49 -13.07
N GLU A 117 8.43 18.25 -12.76
CA GLU A 117 7.66 19.05 -11.81
C GLU A 117 8.27 19.05 -10.39
N PHE A 118 9.05 18.03 -10.01
CA PHE A 118 9.78 17.95 -8.74
C PHE A 118 11.14 18.67 -8.77
N ALA A 119 11.47 19.44 -9.81
CA ALA A 119 12.65 20.29 -9.81
C ALA A 119 12.48 21.47 -8.84
N ALA A 120 13.59 21.96 -8.27
CA ALA A 120 13.64 23.20 -7.47
C ALA A 120 12.66 23.25 -6.27
N GLN A 121 12.41 22.08 -5.64
CA GLN A 121 11.54 21.97 -4.47
C GLN A 121 11.98 22.92 -3.35
N GLN A 122 10.97 23.47 -2.68
CA GLN A 122 11.16 24.31 -1.50
C GLN A 122 10.90 23.51 -0.23
N VAL A 123 11.68 23.75 0.81
CA VAL A 123 11.53 23.15 2.13
C VAL A 123 10.94 24.18 3.08
N ALA A 124 9.96 23.79 3.87
CA ALA A 124 9.43 24.60 4.95
C ALA A 124 10.52 24.83 6.01
N VAL A 125 10.75 26.09 6.35
CA VAL A 125 11.61 26.43 7.49
C VAL A 125 10.83 26.07 8.77
N PRO A 126 11.45 25.32 9.71
CA PRO A 126 10.78 24.95 10.95
C PRO A 126 10.23 26.17 11.69
N GLY A 127 8.92 26.15 11.94
CA GLY A 127 8.19 27.16 12.68
C GLY A 127 7.03 26.52 13.44
N GLY A 128 6.61 27.13 14.56
CA GLY A 128 5.47 26.63 15.34
C GLY A 128 4.14 26.76 14.60
N ALA A 129 3.12 26.03 15.06
CA ALA A 129 1.76 26.17 14.54
C ALA A 129 1.28 27.63 14.63
N GLY A 130 0.67 28.13 13.55
CA GLY A 130 0.22 29.54 13.45
C GLY A 130 1.29 30.55 13.02
N GLN A 131 2.55 30.14 12.84
CA GLN A 131 3.57 30.99 12.22
C GLN A 131 3.42 31.00 10.68
N PRO A 132 3.76 32.11 10.01
CA PRO A 132 3.79 32.17 8.56
C PRO A 132 4.72 31.10 7.98
N LEU A 133 4.25 30.40 6.93
CA LEU A 133 5.05 29.44 6.20
C LEU A 133 6.18 30.16 5.48
N THR A 134 7.40 29.97 5.99
CA THR A 134 8.63 30.47 5.38
C THR A 134 9.30 29.34 4.63
N LEU A 135 9.77 29.60 3.41
CA LEU A 135 10.35 28.60 2.52
C LEU A 135 11.82 28.91 2.23
N ARG A 136 12.58 27.85 2.01
CA ARG A 136 13.94 27.93 1.46
C ARG A 136 14.14 26.87 0.37
N PRO A 137 15.09 27.04 -0.55
CA PRO A 137 15.46 25.97 -1.46
C PRO A 137 15.88 24.69 -0.71
N SER A 138 15.52 23.54 -1.28
CA SER A 138 16.07 22.25 -0.84
C SER A 138 17.59 22.22 -1.02
N THR A 139 18.28 21.59 -0.07
CA THR A 139 19.75 21.43 -0.12
C THR A 139 20.21 20.43 -1.18
N ARG A 140 19.32 19.54 -1.61
CA ARG A 140 19.51 18.59 -2.72
C ARG A 140 18.18 18.11 -3.30
N ASP A 141 18.22 17.50 -4.46
CA ASP A 141 17.05 16.82 -5.02
C ASP A 141 16.79 15.49 -4.30
N ALA A 142 15.51 15.13 -4.15
CA ALA A 142 15.13 13.79 -3.70
C ALA A 142 15.46 12.75 -4.78
N THR A 143 15.92 11.58 -4.35
CA THR A 143 16.17 10.44 -5.25
C THR A 143 15.01 9.45 -5.26
N VAL A 144 15.01 8.52 -6.20
CA VAL A 144 14.07 7.39 -6.20
C VAL A 144 14.21 6.55 -4.92
N GLN A 145 15.43 6.38 -4.40
CA GLN A 145 15.67 5.71 -3.11
C GLN A 145 14.99 6.46 -1.97
N ASP A 146 15.07 7.80 -1.95
CA ASP A 146 14.41 8.60 -0.91
C ASP A 146 12.89 8.42 -0.92
N LEU A 147 12.28 8.25 -2.09
CA LEU A 147 10.86 7.92 -2.18
C LEU A 147 10.56 6.52 -1.62
N LEU A 148 11.36 5.50 -1.98
CA LEU A 148 11.16 4.11 -1.56
C LEU A 148 11.26 3.93 -0.04
N ARG A 149 12.09 4.74 0.63
CA ARG A 149 12.31 4.65 2.08
C ARG A 149 11.70 5.80 2.88
N HIS A 150 10.82 6.61 2.29
CA HIS A 150 10.14 7.72 2.96
C HIS A 150 11.09 8.78 3.57
N THR A 151 12.15 9.12 2.84
CA THR A 151 13.09 10.20 3.19
C THR A 151 13.12 11.33 2.16
N ALA A 152 12.09 11.46 1.32
CA ALA A 152 12.04 12.48 0.27
C ALA A 152 11.64 13.89 0.77
N GLY A 153 11.42 14.06 2.08
CA GLY A 153 10.92 15.32 2.65
C GLY A 153 9.42 15.54 2.48
N LEU A 154 8.70 14.62 1.83
CA LEU A 154 7.25 14.65 1.70
C LEU A 154 6.58 14.24 3.03
N SER A 155 5.31 14.59 3.20
CA SER A 155 4.48 14.14 4.35
C SER A 155 3.06 13.74 3.88
N TYR A 156 2.14 13.58 4.82
CA TYR A 156 0.70 13.46 4.63
C TYR A 156 -0.03 14.64 5.27
N GLU A 157 -1.19 15.00 4.71
CA GLU A 157 -2.02 16.08 5.24
C GLU A 157 -2.57 15.82 6.65
N PHE A 158 -2.62 14.55 7.08
CA PHE A 158 -3.19 14.11 8.36
C PHE A 158 -2.14 13.79 9.42
N MET A 159 -0.83 13.99 9.14
CA MET A 159 0.24 13.63 10.08
C MET A 159 0.49 14.63 11.21
N GLY A 160 -0.22 15.75 11.23
CA GLY A 160 -0.18 16.70 12.33
C GLY A 160 -0.71 18.07 11.93
N SER A 161 -0.28 19.11 12.62
CA SER A 161 -0.82 20.47 12.50
C SER A 161 0.17 21.53 12.01
N LEU A 162 1.37 21.13 11.56
CA LEU A 162 2.35 22.05 10.98
C LEU A 162 1.79 22.75 9.73
N PRO A 163 2.30 23.95 9.38
CA PRO A 163 1.87 24.68 8.18
C PRO A 163 1.96 23.86 6.89
N VAL A 164 2.92 22.94 6.75
CA VAL A 164 3.03 22.05 5.58
C VAL A 164 1.85 21.07 5.50
N HIS A 165 1.43 20.46 6.62
CA HIS A 165 0.26 19.56 6.64
C HIS A 165 -1.02 20.32 6.27
N SER A 166 -1.16 21.55 6.79
CA SER A 166 -2.26 22.45 6.45
C SER A 166 -2.27 22.79 4.96
N ALA A 167 -1.11 23.07 4.35
CA ALA A 167 -1.00 23.33 2.92
C ALA A 167 -1.42 22.10 2.08
N TYR A 168 -1.02 20.90 2.51
CA TYR A 168 -1.41 19.64 1.86
C TYR A 168 -2.93 19.39 1.96
N ALA A 169 -3.53 19.68 3.12
CA ALA A 169 -4.97 19.58 3.34
C ALA A 169 -5.75 20.60 2.48
N GLN A 170 -5.30 21.86 2.43
CA GLN A 170 -5.92 22.92 1.62
C GLN A 170 -5.83 22.62 0.12
N ALA A 171 -4.70 22.07 -0.33
CA ALA A 171 -4.54 21.56 -1.70
C ALA A 171 -5.35 20.29 -1.96
N ARG A 172 -6.00 19.71 -0.93
CA ARG A 172 -6.79 18.47 -1.01
C ARG A 172 -5.96 17.35 -1.62
N ILE A 173 -4.72 17.17 -1.16
CA ILE A 173 -3.76 16.29 -1.86
C ILE A 173 -4.20 14.81 -1.84
N GLY A 174 -4.98 14.39 -0.83
CA GLY A 174 -5.62 13.08 -0.79
C GLY A 174 -6.83 12.88 -1.71
N SER A 175 -7.18 13.85 -2.57
CA SER A 175 -8.30 13.71 -3.51
C SER A 175 -8.05 12.60 -4.54
N ARG A 176 -9.01 11.68 -4.66
CA ARG A 176 -8.99 10.59 -5.64
C ARG A 176 -9.56 10.97 -7.02
N LEU A 177 -9.95 12.25 -7.20
CA LEU A 177 -10.52 12.76 -8.45
C LEU A 177 -9.45 13.18 -9.46
N ARG A 178 -8.19 13.28 -9.04
CA ARG A 178 -7.05 13.58 -9.92
C ARG A 178 -6.51 12.30 -10.55
N SER A 179 -6.03 12.37 -11.77
CA SER A 179 -5.08 11.38 -12.28
C SER A 179 -3.79 11.38 -11.46
N ASN A 180 -2.99 10.31 -11.56
CA ASN A 180 -1.66 10.26 -10.94
C ASN A 180 -0.73 11.41 -11.40
N ALA A 181 -0.86 11.86 -12.66
CA ALA A 181 -0.11 13.00 -13.20
C ALA A 181 -0.51 14.35 -12.57
N GLU A 182 -1.81 14.59 -12.45
CA GLU A 182 -2.34 15.81 -11.80
C GLU A 182 -2.03 15.81 -10.31
N PHE A 183 -2.11 14.66 -9.65
CA PHE A 183 -1.66 14.48 -8.27
C PHE A 183 -0.16 14.82 -8.12
N SER A 184 0.68 14.28 -8.99
CA SER A 184 2.13 14.51 -9.01
C SER A 184 2.45 16.00 -9.11
N THR A 185 1.85 16.68 -10.09
CA THR A 185 1.98 18.14 -10.29
C THR A 185 1.51 18.92 -9.07
N ALA A 186 0.35 18.56 -8.51
CA ALA A 186 -0.20 19.24 -7.35
C ALA A 186 0.67 19.05 -6.10
N LEU A 187 1.24 17.86 -5.89
CA LEU A 187 2.13 17.58 -4.77
C LEU A 187 3.44 18.34 -4.91
N ALA A 188 4.02 18.37 -6.11
CA ALA A 188 5.29 19.04 -6.37
C ALA A 188 5.21 20.57 -6.22
N ALA A 189 4.01 21.16 -6.27
CA ALA A 189 3.80 22.58 -5.98
C ALA A 189 3.79 22.91 -4.47
N LEU A 190 3.77 21.89 -3.60
CA LEU A 190 3.73 22.04 -2.15
C LEU A 190 5.14 21.93 -1.57
N PRO A 191 5.41 22.61 -0.44
CA PRO A 191 6.73 22.52 0.18
C PRO A 191 6.97 21.15 0.81
N LEU A 192 8.24 20.78 0.88
CA LEU A 192 8.72 19.66 1.67
C LEU A 192 8.71 20.02 3.16
N LEU A 193 8.44 19.04 4.01
CA LEU A 193 8.56 19.14 5.45
C LEU A 193 10.02 19.30 5.90
N ALA A 194 10.93 18.61 5.23
CA ALA A 194 12.36 18.57 5.54
C ALA A 194 13.19 18.38 4.27
N ASP A 195 14.50 18.58 4.35
CA ASP A 195 15.38 18.26 3.22
C ASP A 195 15.35 16.75 2.90
N PRO A 196 15.40 16.35 1.62
CA PRO A 196 15.54 14.96 1.27
C PRO A 196 16.76 14.30 1.95
N GLY A 197 16.56 13.09 2.48
CA GLY A 197 17.53 12.26 3.21
C GLY A 197 17.88 12.72 4.61
N SER A 198 17.29 13.81 5.10
CA SER A 198 17.61 14.32 6.43
C SER A 198 16.83 13.63 7.55
N VAL A 199 15.59 13.20 7.27
CA VAL A 199 14.70 12.53 8.23
C VAL A 199 13.84 11.49 7.52
N TRP A 200 13.40 10.48 8.26
CA TRP A 200 12.31 9.60 7.87
C TRP A 200 10.97 10.22 8.25
N GLU A 201 10.07 10.33 7.28
CA GLU A 201 8.70 10.84 7.45
C GLU A 201 7.75 10.04 6.56
N TYR A 202 6.77 9.38 7.18
CA TYR A 202 5.75 8.64 6.44
C TYR A 202 4.96 9.58 5.54
N SER A 203 4.73 9.21 4.28
CA SER A 203 4.36 10.24 3.29
C SER A 203 3.70 9.72 2.03
N ARG A 204 3.25 10.67 1.22
CA ARG A 204 2.76 10.51 -0.16
C ARG A 204 3.81 9.99 -1.16
N ALA A 205 5.03 9.66 -0.71
CA ALA A 205 6.15 9.25 -1.57
C ALA A 205 5.80 8.08 -2.50
N THR A 206 5.05 7.08 -2.05
CA THR A 206 4.71 5.93 -2.89
C THR A 206 3.65 6.23 -3.95
N ASP A 207 2.85 7.29 -3.77
CA ASP A 207 1.99 7.78 -4.86
C ASP A 207 2.84 8.39 -6.00
N VAL A 208 3.95 9.06 -5.65
CA VAL A 208 4.95 9.54 -6.63
C VAL A 208 5.66 8.38 -7.31
N LEU A 209 6.00 7.31 -6.58
CA LEU A 209 6.52 6.07 -7.18
C LEU A 209 5.52 5.47 -8.16
N GLY A 210 4.22 5.51 -7.84
CA GLY A 210 3.16 5.13 -8.76
C GLY A 210 3.22 5.93 -10.06
N ARG A 211 3.39 7.25 -9.98
CA ARG A 211 3.56 8.11 -11.16
C ARG A 211 4.86 7.82 -11.93
N LEU A 212 5.96 7.52 -11.24
CA LEU A 212 7.21 7.10 -11.87
C LEU A 212 7.04 5.81 -12.67
N VAL A 213 6.32 4.81 -12.14
CA VAL A 213 5.99 3.59 -12.91
C VAL A 213 5.26 3.94 -14.20
N GLU A 214 4.32 4.89 -14.18
CA GLU A 214 3.60 5.28 -15.39
C GLU A 214 4.51 5.92 -16.45
N VAL A 215 5.30 6.91 -16.05
CA VAL A 215 6.21 7.61 -16.97
C VAL A 215 7.26 6.66 -17.53
N LEU A 216 7.86 5.85 -16.65
CA LEU A 216 8.87 4.90 -17.05
C LEU A 216 8.26 3.84 -17.94
N SER A 217 7.11 3.25 -17.62
CA SER A 217 6.54 2.13 -18.37
C SER A 217 5.76 2.50 -19.64
N GLY A 218 5.19 3.70 -19.69
CA GLY A 218 4.20 4.10 -20.71
C GLY A 218 2.80 3.52 -20.47
N GLN A 219 2.55 2.85 -19.33
CA GLN A 219 1.25 2.29 -18.94
C GLN A 219 0.65 3.06 -17.77
N THR A 220 -0.66 2.93 -17.53
CA THR A 220 -1.24 3.35 -16.24
C THR A 220 -0.71 2.46 -15.11
N LEU A 221 -0.69 2.97 -13.87
CA LEU A 221 -0.21 2.16 -12.75
C LEU A 221 -1.01 0.86 -12.61
N GLY A 222 -2.34 0.94 -12.69
CA GLY A 222 -3.23 -0.23 -12.61
C GLY A 222 -2.91 -1.28 -13.67
N ALA A 223 -2.73 -0.88 -14.93
CA ALA A 223 -2.39 -1.79 -16.01
C ALA A 223 -1.02 -2.46 -15.80
N PHE A 224 0.00 -1.68 -15.41
CA PHE A 224 1.33 -2.23 -15.16
C PHE A 224 1.31 -3.24 -14.01
N LEU A 225 0.67 -2.90 -12.88
CA LEU A 225 0.58 -3.82 -11.74
C LEU A 225 -0.17 -5.09 -12.13
N GLN A 226 -1.29 -4.97 -12.83
CA GLN A 226 -2.07 -6.12 -13.29
C GLN A 226 -1.25 -7.04 -14.19
N GLU A 227 -0.64 -6.49 -15.24
CA GLU A 227 0.09 -7.25 -16.27
C GLU A 227 1.38 -7.87 -15.71
N LYS A 228 2.15 -7.09 -14.94
CA LYS A 228 3.53 -7.45 -14.60
C LYS A 228 3.68 -8.10 -13.23
N ILE A 229 2.70 -7.96 -12.33
CA ILE A 229 2.80 -8.44 -10.95
C ILE A 229 1.60 -9.30 -10.56
N LEU A 230 0.39 -8.73 -10.60
CA LEU A 230 -0.79 -9.37 -10.01
C LEU A 230 -1.20 -10.62 -10.79
N SER A 231 -1.37 -10.53 -12.12
CA SER A 231 -1.71 -11.69 -12.95
C SER A 231 -0.63 -12.77 -12.92
N PRO A 232 0.68 -12.47 -13.10
CA PRO A 232 1.72 -13.50 -13.03
C PRO A 232 1.83 -14.18 -11.65
N LEU A 233 1.52 -13.47 -10.56
CA LEU A 233 1.46 -14.05 -9.22
C LEU A 233 0.12 -14.71 -8.90
N GLY A 234 -0.87 -14.69 -9.79
CA GLY A 234 -2.20 -15.25 -9.55
C GLY A 234 -3.02 -14.49 -8.49
N MET A 235 -2.78 -13.19 -8.34
CA MET A 235 -3.52 -12.29 -7.44
C MET A 235 -4.72 -11.67 -8.19
N HIS A 236 -5.73 -12.49 -8.49
CA HIS A 236 -6.80 -12.13 -9.42
C HIS A 236 -7.89 -11.23 -8.80
N GLU A 237 -7.86 -11.05 -7.49
CA GLU A 237 -8.85 -10.29 -6.73
C GLU A 237 -8.26 -9.00 -6.15
N THR A 238 -7.02 -8.68 -6.54
CA THR A 238 -6.32 -7.46 -6.18
C THR A 238 -6.46 -6.44 -7.30
N ALA A 239 -7.05 -5.28 -7.01
CA ALA A 239 -7.25 -4.22 -7.98
C ALA A 239 -7.52 -2.87 -7.28
N PHE A 240 -7.52 -1.77 -8.04
CA PHE A 240 -7.88 -0.43 -7.54
C PHE A 240 -9.40 -0.23 -7.37
N SER A 241 -10.21 -1.14 -7.94
CA SER A 241 -11.67 -1.18 -7.81
C SER A 241 -12.17 -2.62 -7.82
N VAL A 242 -13.32 -2.84 -7.21
CA VAL A 242 -13.98 -4.14 -7.09
C VAL A 242 -15.13 -4.20 -8.11
N PRO A 243 -15.19 -5.24 -8.96
CA PRO A 243 -16.29 -5.43 -9.90
C PRO A 243 -17.65 -5.52 -9.19
N ALA A 244 -18.72 -5.02 -9.82
CA ALA A 244 -20.07 -4.99 -9.25
C ALA A 244 -20.55 -6.34 -8.70
N ALA A 245 -20.25 -7.43 -9.41
CA ALA A 245 -20.59 -8.79 -9.00
C ALA A 245 -19.95 -9.22 -7.67
N GLN A 246 -18.88 -8.56 -7.23
CA GLN A 246 -18.13 -8.86 -6.02
C GLN A 246 -18.33 -7.82 -4.91
N HIS A 247 -19.17 -6.79 -5.11
CA HIS A 247 -19.41 -5.76 -4.07
C HIS A 247 -19.95 -6.35 -2.76
N GLY A 248 -20.69 -7.46 -2.84
CA GLY A 248 -21.18 -8.19 -1.68
C GLY A 248 -20.10 -8.86 -0.82
N ARG A 249 -18.85 -8.91 -1.28
CA ARG A 249 -17.68 -9.46 -0.56
C ARG A 249 -16.82 -8.39 0.10
N ILE A 250 -17.14 -7.10 -0.10
CA ILE A 250 -16.37 -6.01 0.51
C ILE A 250 -16.58 -6.03 2.02
N ALA A 251 -15.49 -6.13 2.78
CA ALA A 251 -15.48 -5.96 4.21
C ALA A 251 -15.65 -4.48 4.58
N GLU A 252 -16.57 -4.21 5.51
CA GLU A 252 -16.89 -2.86 5.99
C GLU A 252 -16.62 -2.72 7.49
N PRO A 253 -16.10 -1.56 7.93
CA PRO A 253 -15.85 -1.31 9.34
C PRO A 253 -17.16 -1.03 10.09
N PHE A 254 -17.07 -0.87 11.41
CA PHE A 254 -18.11 -0.16 12.15
C PHE A 254 -18.25 1.28 11.62
N ALA A 255 -19.43 1.89 11.79
CA ALA A 255 -19.68 3.26 11.37
C ALA A 255 -18.80 4.28 12.12
N HIS A 256 -18.41 3.97 13.35
CA HIS A 256 -17.52 4.77 14.18
C HIS A 256 -16.44 3.87 14.79
N ASP A 257 -15.26 4.44 14.98
CA ASP A 257 -14.14 3.80 15.66
C ASP A 257 -14.54 3.40 17.10
N PRO A 258 -14.35 2.15 17.53
CA PRO A 258 -14.76 1.71 18.87
C PRO A 258 -13.96 2.33 20.01
N ASP A 259 -12.77 2.90 19.76
CA ASP A 259 -11.97 3.59 20.77
C ASP A 259 -12.40 5.05 21.00
N GLY A 260 -12.48 5.83 19.92
CA GLY A 260 -12.71 7.28 19.98
C GLY A 260 -14.09 7.74 19.51
N GLY A 261 -14.90 6.85 18.95
CA GLY A 261 -16.20 7.20 18.37
C GLY A 261 -16.09 8.06 17.10
N VAL A 262 -14.91 8.16 16.48
CA VAL A 262 -14.69 8.95 15.27
C VAL A 262 -15.36 8.25 14.08
N PRO A 263 -16.10 8.97 13.20
CA PRO A 263 -16.68 8.37 12.02
C PRO A 263 -15.64 7.69 11.13
N MET A 264 -15.86 6.42 10.78
CA MET A 264 -14.95 5.64 9.95
C MET A 264 -15.30 5.82 8.47
N ALA A 265 -14.75 6.87 7.87
CA ALA A 265 -14.88 7.12 6.44
C ALA A 265 -13.85 6.29 5.66
N MET A 266 -14.32 5.33 4.87
CA MET A 266 -13.49 4.53 3.99
C MET A 266 -13.51 5.06 2.57
N ILE A 267 -12.41 4.86 1.83
CA ILE A 267 -12.40 5.15 0.39
C ILE A 267 -13.43 4.26 -0.32
N ASP A 268 -14.13 4.77 -1.34
CA ASP A 268 -14.99 3.91 -2.14
C ASP A 268 -14.16 3.13 -3.17
N ILE A 269 -14.28 1.81 -3.16
CA ILE A 269 -13.62 0.88 -4.10
C ILE A 269 -14.63 0.21 -5.03
N ARG A 270 -15.91 0.60 -4.98
CA ARG A 270 -16.95 0.06 -5.87
C ARG A 270 -16.91 0.64 -7.27
N SER A 271 -16.22 1.77 -7.42
CA SER A 271 -16.00 2.47 -8.68
C SER A 271 -14.51 2.72 -8.90
N GLU A 272 -14.10 2.81 -10.15
CA GLU A 272 -12.74 3.18 -10.51
C GLU A 272 -12.51 4.66 -10.19
N ALA A 273 -11.47 4.94 -9.41
CA ALA A 273 -11.03 6.29 -9.13
C ALA A 273 -10.07 6.75 -10.23
N ALA A 274 -10.09 8.05 -10.56
CA ALA A 274 -9.10 8.65 -11.45
C ALA A 274 -7.66 8.48 -10.91
N MET A 275 -7.52 8.48 -9.58
CA MET A 275 -6.23 8.25 -8.91
C MET A 275 -6.03 6.77 -8.58
N ALA A 276 -5.12 6.12 -9.30
CA ALA A 276 -4.52 4.86 -8.87
C ALA A 276 -3.46 5.15 -7.79
N SER A 277 -3.89 5.38 -6.55
CA SER A 277 -2.99 5.74 -5.44
C SER A 277 -2.01 4.60 -5.13
N GLY A 278 -0.76 4.75 -5.54
CA GLY A 278 0.31 3.79 -5.24
C GLY A 278 0.63 3.68 -3.74
N GLY A 279 0.23 4.68 -2.95
CA GLY A 279 0.35 4.68 -1.50
C GLY A 279 -0.78 3.96 -0.76
N GLY A 280 -1.94 3.73 -1.37
CA GLY A 280 -3.13 3.34 -0.60
C GLY A 280 -4.35 2.85 -1.36
N GLY A 281 -4.26 2.64 -2.67
CA GLY A 281 -5.44 2.51 -3.53
C GLY A 281 -5.94 1.08 -3.78
N LEU A 282 -5.15 0.04 -3.47
CA LEU A 282 -5.56 -1.33 -3.76
C LEU A 282 -6.57 -1.88 -2.74
N ALA A 283 -7.47 -2.71 -3.24
CA ALA A 283 -8.19 -3.72 -2.49
C ALA A 283 -7.61 -5.10 -2.81
N SER A 284 -7.76 -6.07 -1.89
CA SER A 284 -7.22 -7.44 -2.06
C SER A 284 -7.94 -8.41 -1.11
N THR A 285 -7.67 -9.71 -1.26
CA THR A 285 -8.08 -10.76 -0.32
C THR A 285 -6.90 -11.28 0.48
N ALA A 286 -7.18 -12.01 1.57
CA ALA A 286 -6.11 -12.60 2.39
C ALA A 286 -5.23 -13.57 1.59
N MET A 287 -5.81 -14.34 0.67
CA MET A 287 -5.07 -15.29 -0.17
C MET A 287 -4.21 -14.58 -1.22
N ASP A 288 -4.74 -13.58 -1.92
CA ASP A 288 -3.95 -12.77 -2.87
C ASP A 288 -2.71 -12.18 -2.21
N TYR A 289 -2.91 -11.53 -1.06
CA TYR A 289 -1.80 -10.91 -0.35
C TYR A 289 -0.83 -11.96 0.21
N ALA A 290 -1.31 -13.13 0.65
CA ALA A 290 -0.46 -14.24 1.06
C ALA A 290 0.43 -14.77 -0.09
N ARG A 291 -0.07 -14.78 -1.34
CA ARG A 291 0.74 -15.11 -2.52
C ARG A 291 1.85 -14.08 -2.74
N PHE A 292 1.54 -12.79 -2.63
CA PHE A 292 2.57 -11.73 -2.68
C PHE A 292 3.64 -11.91 -1.59
N LEU A 293 3.21 -12.18 -0.35
CA LEU A 293 4.14 -12.43 0.76
C LEU A 293 4.99 -13.69 0.52
N GLN A 294 4.41 -14.76 -0.02
CA GLN A 294 5.14 -15.98 -0.34
C GLN A 294 6.15 -15.77 -1.49
N PHE A 295 5.80 -14.99 -2.50
CA PHE A 295 6.71 -14.53 -3.55
C PHE A 295 7.93 -13.80 -2.96
N MET A 296 7.72 -12.88 -2.01
CA MET A 296 8.80 -12.19 -1.32
C MET A 296 9.65 -13.16 -0.46
N LEU A 297 9.01 -14.05 0.30
CA LEU A 297 9.70 -15.06 1.12
C LEU A 297 10.54 -16.04 0.28
N ASN A 298 10.11 -16.33 -0.94
CA ASN A 298 10.82 -17.16 -1.90
C ASN A 298 11.89 -16.37 -2.69
N ARG A 299 12.21 -15.14 -2.28
CA ARG A 299 13.23 -14.29 -2.90
C ARG A 299 12.94 -14.03 -4.38
N GLY A 300 11.71 -13.60 -4.66
CA GLY A 300 11.31 -13.05 -5.96
C GLY A 300 10.73 -14.07 -6.94
N GLU A 301 10.28 -15.22 -6.47
CA GLU A 301 9.68 -16.27 -7.31
C GLU A 301 8.50 -16.97 -6.62
N LEU A 302 7.43 -17.26 -7.36
CA LEU A 302 6.33 -18.10 -6.90
C LEU A 302 5.79 -18.91 -8.08
N ASP A 303 5.51 -20.20 -7.86
CA ASP A 303 4.91 -21.10 -8.86
C ASP A 303 5.66 -21.10 -10.22
N GLY A 304 7.00 -20.99 -10.18
CA GLY A 304 7.86 -20.94 -11.37
C GLY A 304 7.93 -19.57 -12.06
N VAL A 305 7.19 -18.57 -11.57
CA VAL A 305 7.21 -17.19 -12.06
C VAL A 305 8.19 -16.36 -11.23
N ARG A 306 9.26 -15.89 -11.85
CA ARG A 306 10.25 -14.99 -11.24
C ARG A 306 10.06 -13.55 -11.72
N LEU A 307 9.80 -12.63 -10.79
CA LEU A 307 9.64 -11.20 -11.11
C LEU A 307 10.83 -10.35 -10.66
N LEU A 308 11.60 -10.82 -9.67
CA LEU A 308 12.80 -10.15 -9.17
C LEU A 308 13.93 -11.17 -8.98
N ALA A 309 15.16 -10.72 -9.13
CA ALA A 309 16.32 -11.51 -8.75
C ALA A 309 16.40 -11.64 -7.21
N PRO A 310 16.94 -12.75 -6.68
CA PRO A 310 17.03 -12.95 -5.23
C PRO A 310 17.80 -11.85 -4.49
N HIS A 311 18.88 -11.33 -5.10
CA HIS A 311 19.69 -10.25 -4.52
C HIS A 311 18.93 -8.93 -4.44
N THR A 312 17.98 -8.68 -5.35
CA THR A 312 17.13 -7.50 -5.31
C THR A 312 16.15 -7.57 -4.15
N VAL A 313 15.58 -8.76 -3.88
CA VAL A 313 14.73 -8.97 -2.70
C VAL A 313 15.53 -8.82 -1.39
N ASP A 314 16.74 -9.38 -1.35
CA ASP A 314 17.63 -9.19 -0.18
C ASP A 314 17.94 -7.70 0.03
N PHE A 315 18.22 -6.96 -1.05
CA PHE A 315 18.41 -5.52 -1.00
C PHE A 315 17.16 -4.83 -0.46
N MET A 316 15.97 -5.10 -1.00
CA MET A 316 14.71 -4.47 -0.57
C MET A 316 14.41 -4.67 0.92
N THR A 317 14.85 -5.79 1.49
CA THR A 317 14.60 -6.19 2.88
C THR A 317 15.73 -5.83 3.85
N ALA A 318 16.78 -5.18 3.37
CA ALA A 318 17.85 -4.62 4.19
C ALA A 318 17.42 -3.32 4.89
N ASP A 319 18.18 -2.91 5.90
CA ASP A 319 18.05 -1.57 6.49
C ASP A 319 18.58 -0.52 5.49
N HIS A 320 17.70 0.42 5.11
CA HIS A 320 18.01 1.55 4.23
C HIS A 320 18.00 2.90 4.95
N LEU A 321 17.74 2.93 6.26
CA LEU A 321 17.73 4.18 7.03
C LEU A 321 19.07 4.43 7.69
N GLY A 322 19.74 3.41 8.23
CA GLY A 322 20.98 3.58 8.99
C GLY A 322 20.78 4.62 10.10
N ASP A 323 21.59 5.68 10.09
CA ASP A 323 21.52 6.76 11.10
C ASP A 323 20.53 7.89 10.76
N ILE A 324 19.74 7.77 9.69
CA ILE A 324 18.72 8.78 9.35
C ILE A 324 17.66 8.80 10.47
N PRO A 325 17.47 9.93 11.18
CA PRO A 325 16.55 10.00 12.30
C PRO A 325 15.09 9.95 11.83
N VAL A 326 14.22 9.40 12.68
CA VAL A 326 12.77 9.49 12.53
C VAL A 326 12.32 10.90 12.92
N ASN A 327 11.46 11.51 12.11
CA ASN A 327 10.90 12.83 12.44
C ASN A 327 10.15 12.79 13.79
N PRO A 328 10.57 13.56 14.81
CA PRO A 328 9.99 13.47 16.15
C PRO A 328 8.58 14.05 16.25
N VAL A 329 8.09 14.73 15.22
CA VAL A 329 6.87 15.56 15.27
C VAL A 329 5.56 14.75 15.20
N GLY A 330 5.63 13.42 15.05
CA GLY A 330 4.47 12.53 15.11
C GLY A 330 4.14 11.93 16.49
N ALA A 331 4.88 12.31 17.55
CA ALA A 331 4.74 11.72 18.90
C ALA A 331 3.96 12.59 19.90
N ALA A 332 3.11 13.52 19.44
CA ALA A 332 2.29 14.38 20.29
C ALA A 332 0.80 14.10 20.11
#